data_AF-A0A967F7G2-F1
#
_entry.id   AF-A0A967F7G2-F1
#
_cell.length_a   1.000
_cell.length_b   1.000
_cell.length_c   1.000
_cell.angle_alpha   90.00
_cell.angle_beta   90.00
_cell.angle_gamma   90.00
#
_symmetry.space_group_name_H-M   'P 1'
#
loop_
_entity.id
_entity.type
_entity.pdbx_description
1 polymer ?
#
loop_
_entity_poly.entity_id
_entity_poly.type
_entity_poly.pdbx_seq_one_letter_code
_entity_poly.pdbx_strand_id
1 'polypeptide(L)' 'MTRHILGLFNGLPGARAWRRCLSEQAHHSDSPSEVIEQALAEVATATTRHAA' A
#
# COMPACT_ATOMS: atom_id res chain seq x y z
N MET A 1 9.58 -5.04 -8.90
CA MET A 1 9.71 -5.81 -7.64
C MET A 1 8.44 -5.77 -6.79
N THR A 2 7.75 -4.63 -6.70
CA THR A 2 6.51 -4.44 -5.92
C THR A 2 5.31 -5.29 -6.37
N ARG A 3 5.30 -5.82 -7.61
CA ARG A 3 4.21 -6.69 -8.11
C ARG A 3 3.93 -7.92 -7.23
N HIS A 4 4.96 -8.44 -6.55
CA HIS A 4 4.82 -9.62 -5.69
C HIS A 4 4.10 -9.33 -4.37
N ILE A 5 4.09 -8.07 -3.94
CA ILE A 5 3.53 -7.65 -2.66
C ILE A 5 2.18 -6.92 -2.82
N LEU A 6 1.62 -6.86 -4.03
CA LEU A 6 0.31 -6.23 -4.27
C LEU A 6 -0.83 -6.91 -3.51
N GLY A 7 -0.71 -8.21 -3.22
CA GLY A 7 -1.74 -9.00 -2.53
C GLY A 7 -1.60 -9.09 -1.01
N LEU A 8 -0.61 -8.43 -0.41
CA LEU A 8 -0.26 -8.62 1.02
C LEU A 8 -1.40 -8.27 1.98
N PHE A 9 -2.24 -7.30 1.62
CA PHE A 9 -3.36 -6.83 2.43
C PHE A 9 -4.73 -7.20 1.86
N ASN A 10 -4.83 -8.21 0.98
CA ASN A 10 -6.11 -8.58 0.38
C ASN A 10 -7.18 -8.89 1.44
N GLY A 11 -8.36 -8.28 1.30
CA GLY A 11 -9.47 -8.43 2.25
C GLY A 11 -9.40 -7.52 3.49
N LEU A 12 -8.34 -6.73 3.65
CA LEU A 12 -8.21 -5.79 4.76
C LEU A 12 -8.66 -4.36 4.37
N PRO A 13 -9.09 -3.55 5.35
CA PRO A 13 -9.27 -2.11 5.15
C PRO A 13 -7.99 -1.48 4.59
N GLY A 14 -8.10 -0.63 3.58
CA GLY A 14 -6.95 0.05 2.95
C GLY A 14 -6.23 -0.75 1.84
N ALA A 15 -6.60 -2.02 1.61
CA ALA A 15 -5.98 -2.87 0.57
C ALA A 15 -6.06 -2.28 -0.85
N ARG A 16 -7.12 -1.51 -1.15
CA ARG A 16 -7.27 -0.83 -2.44
C ARG A 16 -6.27 0.33 -2.59
N ALA A 17 -6.06 1.10 -1.53
CA ALA A 17 -5.10 2.21 -1.52
C ALA A 17 -3.66 1.68 -1.64
N TRP A 18 -3.34 0.60 -0.91
CA TRP A 18 -2.07 -0.13 -1.06
C TRP A 18 -1.76 -0.50 -2.51
N ARG A 19 -2.70 -1.18 -3.17
CA ARG A 19 -2.53 -1.58 -4.59
C ARG A 19 -2.37 -0.39 -5.51
N ARG A 20 -3.13 0.69 -5.28
CA ARG A 20 -3.07 1.91 -6.07
C ARG A 20 -1.69 2.57 -5.97
N CYS A 21 -1.22 2.83 -4.76
CA CYS A 21 0.07 3.49 -4.52
C CYS A 21 1.24 2.71 -5.14
N LEU A 22 1.29 1.40 -4.92
CA LEU A 22 2.34 0.56 -5.51
C LEU A 22 2.25 0.43 -7.04
N SER A 23 1.05 0.47 -7.61
CA SER A 23 0.89 0.37 -9.08
C SER A 23 1.26 1.68 -9.77
N GLU A 24 0.88 2.82 -9.17
CA GLU A 24 1.11 4.15 -9.72
C GLU A 24 2.57 4.61 -9.55
N GLN A 25 3.20 4.34 -8.40
CA GLN A 25 4.49 4.97 -8.05
C GLN A 25 5.69 4.03 -8.16
N ALA A 26 5.51 2.70 -8.14
CA ALA A 26 6.65 1.78 -8.16
C ALA A 26 7.39 1.69 -9.50
N HIS A 27 6.85 2.26 -10.58
CA HIS A 27 7.52 2.38 -11.87
C HIS A 27 8.27 3.70 -12.05
N HIS A 28 7.97 4.70 -11.21
CA HIS A 28 8.50 6.07 -11.34
C HIS A 28 9.45 6.48 -10.21
N SER A 29 9.51 5.72 -9.12
CA SER A 29 10.35 6.06 -7.97
C SER A 29 11.72 5.37 -8.04
N ASP A 30 12.77 6.17 -7.90
CA ASP A 30 14.14 5.69 -7.67
C ASP A 30 14.29 5.02 -6.28
N SER A 31 13.32 5.26 -5.37
CA SER A 31 13.24 4.67 -4.02
C SER A 31 11.96 3.86 -3.82
N PRO A 32 11.97 2.56 -4.14
CA PRO A 32 10.83 1.66 -3.93
C PRO A 32 10.41 1.51 -2.46
N SER A 33 11.33 1.74 -1.51
CA SER A 33 11.05 1.67 -0.07
C SER A 33 10.10 2.78 0.39
N GLU A 34 10.27 4.00 -0.10
CA GLU A 34 9.43 5.14 0.26
C GLU A 34 7.99 4.93 -0.23
N VAL A 35 7.82 4.37 -1.43
CA VAL A 35 6.50 4.00 -1.96
C VAL A 35 5.83 2.92 -1.09
N ILE A 36 6.62 1.96 -0.58
CA ILE A 36 6.12 0.92 0.33
C ILE A 36 5.68 1.54 1.66
N GLU A 37 6.44 2.46 2.22
CA GLU A 37 6.10 3.16 3.47
C GLU A 37 4.82 4.01 3.33
N GLN A 38 4.69 4.76 2.23
CA GLN A 38 3.47 5.53 1.95
C GLN A 38 2.25 4.62 1.79
N ALA A 39 2.39 3.53 1.05
CA ALA A 39 1.31 2.56 0.88
C ALA A 39 0.94 1.91 2.23
N LEU A 40 1.91 1.67 3.12
CA LEU A 40 1.68 1.08 4.44
C LEU A 40 0.90 2.02 5.36
N ALA A 41 1.18 3.32 5.30
CA ALA A 41 0.46 4.34 6.06
C ALA A 41 -1.04 4.34 5.74
N GLU A 42 -1.41 4.21 4.47
CA GLU A 42 -2.81 4.12 4.03
C GLU A 42 -3.55 2.91 4.62
N VAL A 43 -2.88 1.76 4.67
CA VAL A 43 -3.43 0.54 5.29
C VAL A 43 -3.60 0.77 6.79
N ALA A 44 -2.58 1.27 7.47
CA ALA A 44 -2.63 1.53 8.91
C ALA A 44 -3.77 2.50 9.28
N THR A 45 -3.91 3.63 8.55
CA THR A 45 -5.00 4.58 8.78
C THR A 45 -6.38 3.98 8.49
N ALA A 46 -6.50 3.13 7.47
CA ALA A 46 -7.77 2.46 7.17
C ALA A 46 -8.12 1.39 8.22
N THR A 47 -7.14 0.61 8.70
CA THR A 47 -7.34 -0.37 9.76
C THR A 47 -7.77 0.30 11.06
N THR A 48 -7.10 1.38 11.48
CA THR A 48 -7.46 2.12 12.70
C THR A 48 -8.88 2.70 12.62
N ARG A 49 -9.29 3.24 11.46
CA ARG A 49 -10.66 3.75 11.25
C ARG A 49 -11.73 2.66 11.25
N HIS A 50 -11.36 1.42 10.92
CA HIS A 50 -12.29 0.29 10.93
C HIS A 50 -12.46 -0.33 12.31
N ALA A 51 -11.47 -0.17 13.19
CA ALA A 51 -11.49 -0.71 14.55
C ALA A 51 -12.14 0.22 15.60
N ALA A 52 -12.42 1.48 15.23
CA ALA A 52 -13.09 2.49 16.05
C ALA A 52 -14.60 2.51 15.77
#